data_AF-D6YRV1-F1
#
_entry.id   AF-D6YRV1-F1
#
_cell.length_a   1.000
_cell.length_b   1.000
_cell.length_c   1.000
_cell.angle_alpha   90.00
_cell.angle_beta   90.00
_cell.angle_gamma   90.00
#
_symmetry.space_group_name_H-M   'P 1'
#
loop_
_entity.id
_entity.type
_entity.pdbx_description
1 polymer ?
#
loop_
_entity_poly.entity_id
_entity_poly.type
_entity_poly.pdbx_seq_one_letter_code
_entity_poly.pdbx_strand_id
1 'polypeptide(L)'
;MYRYILLSLCIFLGIYLFISSSPLEPTSDPSLTINLFCRLNGHGLSTDAAILTEALTAQGAQVRRVDRKSWKVSSADINIFCEHMVPKYFSKAAKNWFIPNPEWFGQNLEDLKNIDLILCRTKEVERIFNDLGMKTYFLGFTSPDCFQPHVVKRSDQYLHLAGNSTYKGTDATVKAWMANQSFPLLTVISKKKAPPSDLTPNVKWEQKYVSKEELLDVLNRSAIHLCPSEAEGFGHYISEAMSCGAVVVTTDAPPMNEFIRDPRFLIPYESASKHDLAMKYYVSAADVEAKVREITQLSPGELKAVGEANRQRYLEMKKNFEENIEQLIAPYARG
;
A
#
# COMPACT_ATOMS: atom_id res chain seq x y z
N MET A 1 -44.07 -90.66 14.78
CA MET A 1 -45.04 -90.27 15.82
C MET A 1 -44.91 -88.76 16.00
N TYR A 2 -45.94 -88.03 15.62
CA TYR A 2 -45.96 -86.58 15.39
C TYR A 2 -45.62 -85.77 16.64
N ARG A 3 -44.79 -84.73 16.49
CA ARG A 3 -44.91 -83.47 17.24
C ARG A 3 -44.23 -82.33 16.49
N TYR A 4 -45.06 -81.53 15.83
CA TYR A 4 -44.73 -80.20 15.32
C TYR A 4 -44.38 -79.30 16.51
N ILE A 5 -43.26 -78.59 16.42
CA ILE A 5 -42.94 -77.45 17.28
C ILE A 5 -42.91 -76.22 16.37
N LEU A 6 -43.90 -75.34 16.56
CA LEU A 6 -43.91 -73.98 16.02
C LEU A 6 -42.73 -73.21 16.61
N LEU A 7 -41.81 -72.76 15.76
CA LEU A 7 -40.91 -71.66 16.11
C LEU A 7 -41.56 -70.35 15.64
N SER A 8 -41.87 -69.46 16.59
CA SER A 8 -42.30 -68.09 16.30
C SER A 8 -41.14 -67.31 15.66
N LEU A 9 -41.36 -66.83 14.44
CA LEU A 9 -40.54 -65.80 13.80
C LEU A 9 -40.89 -64.44 14.44
N CYS A 10 -40.04 -63.95 15.35
CA CYS A 10 -40.06 -62.53 15.72
C CYS A 10 -39.19 -61.76 14.72
N ILE A 11 -39.85 -61.12 13.75
CA ILE A 11 -39.24 -60.18 12.81
C ILE A 11 -38.98 -58.88 13.57
N PHE A 12 -37.71 -58.55 13.83
CA PHE A 12 -37.31 -57.21 14.26
C PHE A 12 -37.39 -56.26 13.05
N LEU A 13 -38.50 -55.53 12.93
CA LEU A 13 -38.60 -54.36 12.05
C LEU A 13 -37.80 -53.21 12.70
N GLY A 14 -36.55 -53.04 12.29
CA GLY A 14 -35.78 -51.84 12.60
C GLY A 14 -36.33 -50.66 11.80
N ILE A 15 -37.09 -49.79 12.46
CA ILE A 15 -37.51 -48.50 11.93
C ILE A 15 -36.25 -47.62 11.86
N TYR A 16 -35.60 -47.58 10.69
CA TYR A 16 -34.69 -46.49 10.37
C TYR A 16 -35.51 -45.22 10.18
N LEU A 17 -35.57 -44.39 11.22
CA LEU A 17 -35.94 -42.99 11.09
C LEU A 17 -34.91 -42.34 10.17
N PHE A 18 -35.25 -42.22 8.89
CA PHE A 18 -34.62 -41.27 7.98
C PHE A 18 -34.89 -39.87 8.53
N ILE A 19 -33.97 -39.36 9.35
CA ILE A 19 -33.85 -37.93 9.54
C ILE A 19 -33.32 -37.41 8.21
N SER A 20 -34.26 -36.97 7.36
CA SER A 20 -33.97 -36.10 6.24
C SER A 20 -33.36 -34.82 6.80
N SER A 21 -32.04 -34.83 7.00
CA SER A 21 -31.28 -33.59 7.09
C SER A 21 -31.35 -32.97 5.70
N SER A 22 -32.38 -32.16 5.47
CA SER A 22 -32.32 -31.13 4.45
C SER A 22 -30.98 -30.41 4.65
N PRO A 23 -30.13 -30.25 3.61
CA PRO A 23 -29.04 -29.31 3.75
C PRO A 23 -29.72 -27.99 4.11
N LEU A 24 -29.37 -27.44 5.28
CA LEU A 24 -29.59 -26.04 5.55
C LEU A 24 -28.92 -25.32 4.37
N GLU A 25 -29.71 -24.86 3.42
CA GLU A 25 -29.23 -23.86 2.48
C GLU A 25 -28.62 -22.77 3.35
N PRO A 26 -27.37 -22.35 3.10
CA PRO A 26 -26.88 -21.15 3.75
C PRO A 26 -27.84 -20.05 3.33
N THR A 27 -28.69 -19.62 4.26
CA THR A 27 -29.44 -18.39 4.14
C THR A 27 -28.37 -17.31 4.07
N SER A 28 -27.96 -16.97 2.85
CA SER A 28 -26.99 -15.92 2.60
C SER A 28 -27.65 -14.60 2.97
N ASP A 29 -27.56 -14.25 4.25
CA ASP A 29 -27.76 -12.87 4.69
C ASP A 29 -26.88 -12.00 3.79
N PRO A 30 -27.41 -10.94 3.16
CA PRO A 30 -26.66 -10.20 2.15
C PRO A 30 -25.30 -9.75 2.68
N SER A 31 -24.24 -10.27 2.07
CA SER A 31 -22.85 -9.86 2.26
C SER A 31 -22.76 -8.34 2.20
N LEU A 32 -22.06 -7.72 3.16
CA LEU A 32 -21.80 -6.27 3.15
C LEU A 32 -21.35 -5.83 1.75
N THR A 33 -22.11 -4.92 1.14
CA THR A 33 -21.81 -4.45 -0.22
C THR A 33 -21.02 -3.14 -0.16
N ILE A 34 -19.90 -3.09 -0.88
CA ILE A 34 -19.01 -1.93 -0.91
C ILE A 34 -18.79 -1.49 -2.35
N ASN A 35 -19.03 -0.22 -2.64
CA ASN A 35 -18.52 0.42 -3.86
C ASN A 35 -17.15 1.05 -3.56
N LEU A 36 -16.10 0.58 -4.21
CA LEU A 36 -14.74 1.09 -4.08
C LEU A 36 -14.39 1.97 -5.27
N PHE A 37 -14.43 3.29 -5.07
CA PHE A 37 -14.11 4.29 -6.08
C PHE A 37 -12.62 4.63 -6.05
N CYS A 38 -11.83 4.00 -6.92
CA CYS A 38 -10.45 4.39 -7.15
C CYS A 38 -10.22 4.66 -8.65
N ARG A 39 -9.23 5.49 -8.99
CA ARG A 39 -8.82 5.69 -10.39
C ARG A 39 -7.99 4.48 -10.85
N LEU A 40 -8.46 3.76 -11.86
CA LEU A 40 -7.79 2.55 -12.36
C LEU A 40 -6.79 2.89 -13.48
N ASN A 41 -5.65 3.49 -13.11
CA ASN A 41 -4.65 4.00 -14.07
C ASN A 41 -3.39 3.13 -14.23
N GLY A 42 -3.32 1.96 -13.58
CA GLY A 42 -2.14 1.07 -13.62
C GLY A 42 -0.97 1.54 -12.76
N HIS A 43 -1.20 2.46 -11.81
CA HIS A 43 -0.20 2.94 -10.86
C HIS A 43 -0.69 2.73 -9.41
N GLY A 44 -0.19 3.54 -8.45
CA GLY A 44 -0.49 3.40 -7.02
C GLY A 44 -1.97 3.23 -6.69
N LEU A 45 -2.87 3.98 -7.33
CA LEU A 45 -4.32 3.87 -7.07
C LEU A 45 -4.94 2.56 -7.56
N SER A 46 -4.37 1.94 -8.60
CA SER A 46 -4.75 0.58 -9.00
C SER A 46 -4.25 -0.46 -8.00
N THR A 47 -3.08 -0.22 -7.39
CA THR A 47 -2.54 -1.04 -6.30
C THR A 47 -3.39 -0.90 -5.04
N ASP A 48 -3.74 0.33 -4.63
CA ASP A 48 -4.67 0.62 -3.53
C ASP A 48 -5.97 -0.16 -3.71
N ALA A 49 -6.58 -0.06 -4.90
CA ALA A 49 -7.82 -0.76 -5.23
C ALA A 49 -7.69 -2.28 -5.13
N ALA A 50 -6.55 -2.83 -5.56
CA ALA A 50 -6.28 -4.26 -5.48
C ALA A 50 -6.20 -4.76 -4.04
N ILE A 51 -5.37 -4.10 -3.23
CA ILE A 51 -5.13 -4.43 -1.82
C ILE A 51 -6.42 -4.31 -1.01
N LEU A 52 -7.15 -3.21 -1.15
CA LEU A 52 -8.40 -3.00 -0.43
C LEU A 52 -9.45 -4.04 -0.81
N THR A 53 -9.57 -4.36 -2.11
CA THR A 53 -10.53 -5.36 -2.55
C THR A 53 -10.23 -6.72 -1.95
N GLU A 54 -8.97 -7.15 -1.99
CA GLU A 54 -8.54 -8.42 -1.42
C GLU A 54 -8.84 -8.47 0.08
N ALA A 55 -8.38 -7.46 0.83
CA ALA A 55 -8.55 -7.40 2.28
C ALA A 55 -10.03 -7.35 2.70
N LEU A 56 -10.86 -6.53 2.04
CA LEU A 56 -12.29 -6.45 2.34
C LEU A 56 -13.04 -7.73 1.95
N THR A 57 -12.68 -8.36 0.84
CA THR A 57 -13.29 -9.63 0.40
C THR A 57 -12.94 -10.77 1.36
N ALA A 58 -11.73 -10.77 1.92
CA ALA A 58 -11.33 -11.72 2.97
C ALA A 58 -12.19 -11.61 4.23
N GLN A 59 -12.80 -10.45 4.48
CA GLN A 59 -13.79 -10.23 5.56
C GLN A 59 -15.25 -10.50 5.13
N GLY A 60 -15.46 -11.15 3.98
CA GLY A 60 -16.80 -11.51 3.48
C GLY A 60 -17.56 -10.37 2.79
N ALA A 61 -16.95 -9.21 2.56
CA ALA A 61 -17.60 -8.12 1.84
C ALA A 61 -17.65 -8.36 0.32
N GLN A 62 -18.76 -7.98 -0.31
CA GLN A 62 -18.86 -7.92 -1.77
C GLN A 62 -18.38 -6.56 -2.26
N VAL A 63 -17.15 -6.51 -2.80
CA VAL A 63 -16.54 -5.28 -3.29
C VAL A 63 -16.77 -5.10 -4.80
N ARG A 64 -17.34 -3.96 -5.19
CA ARG A 64 -17.45 -3.50 -6.57
C ARG A 64 -16.46 -2.38 -6.81
N ARG A 65 -15.43 -2.62 -7.63
CA ARG A 65 -14.51 -1.56 -8.08
C ARG A 65 -15.23 -0.66 -9.09
N VAL A 66 -15.23 0.64 -8.84
CA VAL A 66 -15.89 1.64 -9.67
C VAL A 66 -14.87 2.66 -10.14
N ASP A 67 -14.63 2.73 -11.45
CA ASP A 67 -13.84 3.85 -11.99
C ASP A 67 -14.65 5.15 -11.87
N ARG A 68 -14.00 6.26 -11.49
CA ARG A 68 -14.63 7.58 -11.31
C ARG A 68 -15.42 8.06 -12.53
N LYS A 69 -15.01 7.64 -13.75
CA LYS A 69 -15.67 8.01 -15.01
C LYS A 69 -16.91 7.17 -15.31
N SER A 70 -17.22 6.17 -14.49
CA SER A 70 -18.43 5.35 -14.63
C SER A 70 -19.69 6.23 -14.57
N TRP A 71 -20.71 5.84 -15.34
CA TRP A 71 -21.99 6.56 -15.43
C TRP A 71 -23.12 5.87 -14.68
N LYS A 72 -23.01 4.55 -14.46
CA LYS A 72 -23.98 3.74 -13.72
C LYS A 72 -23.29 3.11 -12.52
N VAL A 73 -23.82 3.38 -11.34
CA VAL A 73 -23.32 2.83 -10.06
C VAL A 73 -24.52 2.32 -9.26
N SER A 74 -24.46 1.05 -8.87
CA SER A 74 -25.46 0.40 -8.01
C SER A 74 -25.36 0.90 -6.58
N SER A 75 -26.48 0.87 -5.85
CA SER A 75 -26.46 1.19 -4.41
C SER A 75 -25.65 0.15 -3.63
N ALA A 76 -24.99 0.59 -2.57
CA ALA A 76 -24.20 -0.23 -1.65
C ALA A 76 -24.52 0.13 -0.20
N ASP A 77 -24.01 -0.64 0.75
CA ASP A 77 -24.03 -0.26 2.16
C ASP A 77 -23.00 0.84 2.42
N ILE A 78 -21.81 0.71 1.82
CA ILE A 78 -20.68 1.63 1.96
C ILE A 78 -20.13 2.04 0.60
N ASN A 79 -19.87 3.33 0.42
CA ASN A 79 -18.95 3.83 -0.60
C ASN A 79 -17.59 4.11 0.05
N ILE A 80 -16.49 3.67 -0.58
CA ILE A 80 -15.12 4.07 -0.21
C ILE A 80 -14.53 4.84 -1.39
N PHE A 81 -14.17 6.10 -1.17
CA PHE A 81 -13.52 6.96 -2.17
C PHE A 81 -12.00 6.96 -1.94
N CYS A 82 -11.20 6.69 -2.98
CA CYS A 82 -9.73 6.72 -2.92
C CYS A 82 -9.23 7.95 -3.69
N GLU A 83 -8.42 8.78 -3.03
CA GLU A 83 -7.86 10.06 -3.51
C GLU A 83 -8.90 11.15 -3.81
N HIS A 84 -9.97 10.81 -4.54
CA HIS A 84 -10.99 11.75 -4.98
C HIS A 84 -12.41 11.35 -4.57
N MET A 85 -13.11 12.31 -3.97
CA MET A 85 -14.55 12.22 -3.73
C MET A 85 -15.33 12.33 -5.04
N VAL A 86 -16.52 11.71 -5.10
CA VAL A 86 -17.40 11.75 -6.27
C VAL A 86 -18.81 12.15 -5.84
N PRO A 87 -19.10 13.46 -5.68
CA PRO A 87 -20.31 13.95 -5.01
C PRO A 87 -21.62 13.41 -5.59
N LYS A 88 -21.70 13.22 -6.91
CA LYS A 88 -22.87 12.63 -7.59
C LYS A 88 -23.24 11.22 -7.10
N TYR A 89 -22.38 10.54 -6.34
CA TYR A 89 -22.60 9.19 -5.83
C TYR A 89 -22.69 9.10 -4.31
N PHE A 90 -22.66 10.21 -3.56
CA PHE A 90 -22.83 10.17 -2.10
C PHE A 90 -24.14 9.50 -1.66
N SER A 91 -25.21 9.68 -2.43
CA SER A 91 -26.52 9.06 -2.16
C SER A 91 -26.63 7.59 -2.60
N LYS A 92 -25.54 6.99 -3.12
CA LYS A 92 -25.50 5.57 -3.54
C LYS A 92 -25.05 4.63 -2.43
N ALA A 93 -24.83 5.13 -1.21
CA ALA A 93 -24.61 4.28 -0.06
C ALA A 93 -25.18 4.89 1.21
N ALA A 94 -25.38 4.06 2.24
CA ALA A 94 -25.77 4.52 3.57
C ALA A 94 -24.60 5.20 4.30
N LYS A 95 -23.36 4.80 3.98
CA LYS A 95 -22.12 5.38 4.51
C LYS A 95 -21.14 5.73 3.41
N ASN A 96 -20.45 6.85 3.58
CA ASN A 96 -19.38 7.32 2.68
C ASN A 96 -18.07 7.44 3.46
N TRP A 97 -17.08 6.64 3.08
CA TRP A 97 -15.73 6.67 3.63
C TRP A 97 -14.75 7.23 2.61
N PHE A 98 -13.66 7.83 3.08
CA PHE A 98 -12.67 8.45 2.22
C PHE A 98 -11.23 8.10 2.63
N ILE A 99 -10.43 7.63 1.67
CA ILE A 99 -8.98 7.43 1.77
C ILE A 99 -8.30 8.57 1.00
N PRO A 100 -7.84 9.64 1.67
CA PRO A 100 -7.26 10.80 1.01
C PRO A 100 -5.79 10.62 0.60
N ASN A 101 -5.41 11.38 -0.43
CA ASN A 101 -4.02 11.80 -0.69
C ASN A 101 -3.97 13.32 -0.42
N PRO A 102 -3.59 13.78 0.78
CA PRO A 102 -3.69 15.20 1.14
C PRO A 102 -2.86 16.12 0.23
N GLU A 103 -1.77 15.61 -0.34
CA GLU A 103 -0.89 16.28 -1.30
C GLU A 103 -1.46 16.36 -2.72
N TRP A 104 -2.58 15.69 -2.98
CA TRP A 104 -3.34 15.75 -4.22
C TRP A 104 -4.82 16.05 -3.98
N PHE A 105 -5.14 16.74 -2.88
CA PHE A 105 -6.53 16.91 -2.47
C PHE A 105 -7.32 17.62 -3.57
N GLY A 106 -6.87 18.80 -4.02
CA GLY A 106 -7.37 19.52 -5.21
C GLY A 106 -8.89 19.60 -5.41
N GLN A 107 -9.69 19.35 -4.37
CA GLN A 107 -11.15 19.15 -4.43
C GLN A 107 -11.85 20.01 -3.38
N ASN A 108 -13.17 20.08 -3.44
CA ASN A 108 -13.94 20.97 -2.58
C ASN A 108 -13.97 20.44 -1.13
N LEU A 109 -13.50 21.25 -0.17
CA LEU A 109 -13.55 20.91 1.26
C LEU A 109 -14.98 20.72 1.76
N GLU A 110 -15.95 21.47 1.22
CA GLU A 110 -17.37 21.37 1.62
C GLU A 110 -17.97 19.99 1.35
N ASP A 111 -17.40 19.20 0.44
CA ASP A 111 -17.88 17.84 0.17
C ASP A 111 -17.62 16.90 1.34
N LEU A 112 -16.65 17.22 2.21
CA LEU A 112 -16.32 16.42 3.41
C LEU A 112 -17.49 16.28 4.38
N LYS A 113 -18.46 17.21 4.38
CA LYS A 113 -19.68 17.08 5.21
C LYS A 113 -20.54 15.85 4.89
N ASN A 114 -20.31 15.24 3.72
CA ASN A 114 -20.99 14.01 3.29
C ASN A 114 -20.15 12.75 3.54
N ILE A 115 -18.98 12.88 4.19
CA ILE A 115 -18.08 11.77 4.52
C ILE A 115 -18.24 11.42 6.00
N ASP A 116 -18.60 10.17 6.27
CA ASP A 116 -18.79 9.64 7.62
C ASP A 116 -17.47 9.29 8.34
N LEU A 117 -16.44 8.92 7.57
CA LEU A 117 -15.17 8.43 8.11
C LEU A 117 -14.00 8.64 7.15
N ILE A 118 -12.88 9.16 7.67
CA ILE A 118 -11.61 9.23 6.96
C ILE A 118 -10.77 8.00 7.33
N LEU A 119 -10.43 7.18 6.34
CA LEU A 119 -9.56 6.03 6.48
C LEU A 119 -8.12 6.45 6.22
N CYS A 120 -7.34 6.54 7.29
CA CYS A 120 -6.01 7.15 7.28
C CYS A 120 -4.92 6.07 7.11
N ARG A 121 -4.19 6.12 5.99
CA ARG A 121 -3.09 5.17 5.72
C ARG A 121 -1.82 5.48 6.51
N THR A 122 -1.66 6.72 6.93
CA THR A 122 -0.50 7.22 7.69
C THR A 122 -0.98 8.09 8.85
N LYS A 123 -0.11 8.29 9.84
CA LYS A 123 -0.38 9.16 10.99
C LYS A 123 -0.44 10.62 10.58
N GLU A 124 0.32 11.02 9.57
CA GLU A 124 0.21 12.38 9.01
C GLU A 124 -1.17 12.63 8.39
N VAL A 125 -1.72 11.67 7.64
CA VAL A 125 -3.09 11.78 7.11
C VAL A 125 -4.10 11.89 8.25
N GLU A 126 -3.95 11.07 9.30
CA GLU A 126 -4.81 11.14 10.48
C GLU A 126 -4.74 12.51 11.17
N ARG A 127 -3.53 13.05 11.36
CA ARG A 127 -3.33 14.39 11.93
C ARG A 127 -4.02 15.47 11.10
N ILE A 128 -3.77 15.50 9.79
CA ILE A 128 -4.33 16.51 8.87
C ILE A 128 -5.86 16.53 8.94
N PHE A 129 -6.50 15.35 8.90
CA PHE A 129 -7.97 15.29 8.86
C PHE A 129 -8.61 15.46 10.24
N ASN A 130 -7.92 15.10 11.33
CA ASN A 130 -8.35 15.48 12.69
C ASN A 130 -8.32 16.99 12.89
N ASP A 131 -7.29 17.69 12.39
CA ASP A 131 -7.21 19.16 12.44
C ASP A 131 -8.33 19.84 11.66
N LEU A 132 -8.94 19.13 10.68
CA LEU A 132 -10.13 19.57 9.95
C LEU A 132 -11.46 19.18 10.65
N GLY A 133 -11.39 18.57 11.85
CA GLY A 133 -12.57 18.14 12.62
C GLY A 133 -13.26 16.89 12.09
N MET A 134 -12.60 16.13 11.21
CA MET A 134 -13.17 14.91 10.65
C MET A 134 -13.00 13.72 11.60
N LYS A 135 -13.97 12.80 11.59
CA LYS A 135 -13.80 11.50 12.24
C LYS A 135 -12.78 10.67 11.44
N THR A 136 -11.69 10.26 12.10
CA THR A 136 -10.65 9.43 11.48
C THR A 136 -10.67 7.99 12.01
N TYR A 137 -10.16 7.08 11.19
CA TYR A 137 -9.77 5.72 11.56
C TYR A 137 -8.37 5.47 10.99
N PHE A 138 -7.40 5.20 11.86
CA PHE A 138 -6.07 4.80 11.40
C PHE A 138 -6.14 3.39 10.83
N LEU A 139 -6.20 3.32 9.51
CA LEU A 139 -6.22 2.07 8.77
C LEU A 139 -4.82 1.44 8.74
N GLY A 140 -3.77 2.26 8.71
CA GLY A 140 -2.48 1.82 8.19
C GLY A 140 -2.62 1.40 6.72
N PHE A 141 -1.56 0.84 6.13
CA PHE A 141 -1.66 0.27 4.78
C PHE A 141 -0.47 -0.65 4.48
N THR A 142 -0.51 -1.27 3.29
CA THR A 142 0.54 -2.15 2.79
C THR A 142 0.77 -1.98 1.28
N SER A 143 1.74 -2.72 0.75
CA SER A 143 2.06 -2.84 -0.68
C SER A 143 2.11 -4.31 -1.08
N PRO A 144 2.20 -4.64 -2.39
CA PRO A 144 2.55 -5.99 -2.81
C PRO A 144 3.88 -6.43 -2.19
N ASP A 145 3.96 -7.70 -1.83
CA ASP A 145 5.20 -8.30 -1.36
C ASP A 145 6.13 -8.58 -2.54
N CYS A 146 7.17 -7.78 -2.69
CA CYS A 146 8.13 -7.90 -3.77
C CYS A 146 9.30 -8.83 -3.45
N PHE A 147 9.35 -9.47 -2.27
CA PHE A 147 10.51 -10.26 -1.85
C PHE A 147 10.80 -11.46 -2.77
N GLN A 148 12.03 -11.55 -3.27
CA GLN A 148 12.53 -12.71 -4.01
C GLN A 148 13.71 -13.35 -3.25
N PRO A 149 13.50 -14.49 -2.56
CA PRO A 149 14.52 -15.09 -1.68
C PRO A 149 15.77 -15.58 -2.43
N HIS A 150 15.66 -15.82 -3.73
CA HIS A 150 16.76 -16.33 -4.56
C HIS A 150 17.65 -15.22 -5.15
N VAL A 151 17.22 -13.96 -5.07
CA VAL A 151 17.98 -12.83 -5.64
C VAL A 151 18.98 -12.31 -4.62
N VAL A 152 20.26 -12.33 -4.98
CA VAL A 152 21.35 -11.83 -4.15
C VAL A 152 21.40 -10.30 -4.24
N LYS A 153 21.34 -9.65 -3.08
CA LYS A 153 21.48 -8.19 -2.96
C LYS A 153 22.92 -7.76 -3.20
N ARG A 154 23.05 -6.62 -3.88
CA ARG A 154 24.30 -5.98 -4.25
C ARG A 154 24.45 -4.66 -3.50
N SER A 155 25.38 -4.62 -2.55
CA SER A 155 25.66 -3.44 -1.72
C SER A 155 26.22 -2.25 -2.51
N ASP A 156 26.72 -2.50 -3.72
CA ASP A 156 27.20 -1.49 -4.67
C ASP A 156 26.11 -0.96 -5.63
N GLN A 157 24.85 -1.41 -5.48
CA GLN A 157 23.74 -0.97 -6.33
C GLN A 157 22.70 -0.18 -5.56
N TYR A 158 22.51 1.07 -6.01
CA TYR A 158 21.50 1.99 -5.53
C TYR A 158 20.38 2.09 -6.56
N LEU A 159 19.14 2.14 -6.08
CA LEU A 159 17.96 2.30 -6.93
C LEU A 159 17.18 3.55 -6.53
N HIS A 160 16.81 4.35 -7.52
CA HIS A 160 15.80 5.39 -7.39
C HIS A 160 14.64 5.14 -8.36
N LEU A 161 13.52 4.64 -7.82
CA LEU A 161 12.29 4.42 -8.59
C LEU A 161 11.46 5.71 -8.62
N ALA A 162 11.79 6.61 -9.56
CA ALA A 162 11.10 7.90 -9.72
C ALA A 162 9.65 7.73 -10.21
N GLY A 163 9.40 6.70 -11.02
CA GLY A 163 8.07 6.47 -11.60
C GLY A 163 7.56 7.69 -12.38
N ASN A 164 6.29 8.05 -12.14
CA ASN A 164 5.59 9.14 -12.84
C ASN A 164 5.36 10.40 -11.99
N SER A 165 5.72 10.38 -10.70
CA SER A 165 5.51 11.50 -9.79
C SER A 165 6.68 12.49 -9.90
N THR A 166 6.36 13.78 -9.81
CA THR A 166 7.36 14.85 -9.73
C THR A 166 7.88 15.06 -8.31
N TYR A 167 7.28 14.43 -7.29
CA TYR A 167 7.58 14.64 -5.87
C TYR A 167 8.56 13.61 -5.31
N LYS A 168 9.32 12.88 -6.13
CA LYS A 168 10.21 11.81 -5.65
C LYS A 168 11.61 12.28 -5.23
N GLY A 169 11.91 13.59 -5.30
CA GLY A 169 13.25 14.11 -5.02
C GLY A 169 14.31 13.67 -6.04
N THR A 170 13.88 13.30 -7.25
CA THR A 170 14.76 12.80 -8.31
C THR A 170 15.86 13.79 -8.68
N ASP A 171 15.55 15.10 -8.70
CA ASP A 171 16.54 16.12 -9.08
C ASP A 171 17.67 16.24 -8.06
N ALA A 172 17.34 16.29 -6.77
CA ALA A 172 18.35 16.32 -5.71
C ALA A 172 19.23 15.06 -5.75
N THR A 173 18.60 13.90 -5.90
CA THR A 173 19.28 12.60 -5.99
C THR A 173 20.29 12.54 -7.13
N VAL A 174 19.84 12.91 -8.34
CA VAL A 174 20.66 12.81 -9.56
C VAL A 174 21.78 13.85 -9.53
N LYS A 175 21.51 15.07 -9.07
CA LYS A 175 22.53 16.11 -8.90
C LYS A 175 23.63 15.67 -7.92
N ALA A 176 23.25 15.08 -6.78
CA ALA A 176 24.21 14.56 -5.80
C ALA A 176 25.13 13.50 -6.43
N TRP A 177 24.55 12.61 -7.24
CA TRP A 177 25.31 11.56 -7.93
C TRP A 177 26.24 12.09 -9.01
N MET A 178 25.78 13.04 -9.83
CA MET A 178 26.57 13.63 -10.91
C MET A 178 27.75 14.45 -10.38
N ALA A 179 27.59 15.11 -9.22
CA ALA A 179 28.67 15.80 -8.54
C ALA A 179 29.73 14.86 -7.95
N ASN A 180 29.42 13.57 -7.79
CA ASN A 180 30.23 12.61 -7.04
C ASN A 180 30.46 11.31 -7.81
N GLN A 181 31.30 11.35 -8.84
CA GLN A 181 31.56 10.19 -9.72
C GLN A 181 32.20 8.98 -9.01
N SER A 182 32.69 9.14 -7.78
CA SER A 182 33.18 8.05 -6.94
C SER A 182 32.07 7.27 -6.23
N PHE A 183 30.82 7.75 -6.27
CA PHE A 183 29.69 7.04 -5.68
C PHE A 183 29.40 5.72 -6.41
N PRO A 184 28.80 4.72 -5.72
CA PRO A 184 28.37 3.47 -6.33
C PRO A 184 27.35 3.71 -7.46
N LEU A 185 27.05 2.69 -8.26
CA LEU A 185 26.12 2.83 -9.38
C LEU A 185 24.70 3.17 -8.89
N LEU A 186 24.16 4.29 -9.34
CA LEU A 186 22.73 4.61 -9.19
C LEU A 186 21.97 4.19 -10.44
N THR A 187 20.98 3.33 -10.27
CA THR A 187 19.96 3.07 -11.30
C THR A 187 18.75 3.96 -11.03
N VAL A 188 18.39 4.80 -12.00
CA VAL A 188 17.15 5.60 -11.97
C VAL A 188 16.17 5.01 -12.96
N ILE A 189 14.96 4.68 -12.50
CA ILE A 189 13.87 4.21 -13.37
C ILE A 189 12.79 5.29 -13.44
N SER A 190 12.61 5.89 -14.61
CA SER A 190 11.55 6.88 -14.85
C SER A 190 10.99 6.79 -16.26
N LYS A 191 9.68 6.56 -16.38
CA LYS A 191 9.00 6.50 -17.68
C LYS A 191 8.76 7.89 -18.28
N LYS A 192 8.44 8.88 -17.44
CA LYS A 192 8.03 10.22 -17.89
C LYS A 192 9.17 11.22 -17.95
N LYS A 193 10.10 11.16 -17.00
CA LYS A 193 11.18 12.14 -16.91
C LYS A 193 12.32 11.72 -17.83
N ALA A 194 12.76 12.63 -18.68
CA ALA A 194 13.96 12.44 -19.48
C ALA A 194 15.20 12.56 -18.59
N PRO A 195 16.28 11.82 -18.90
CA PRO A 195 17.56 12.02 -18.24
C PRO A 195 18.12 13.43 -18.51
N PRO A 196 18.95 13.98 -17.61
CA PRO A 196 19.83 15.09 -17.93
C PRO A 196 20.70 14.78 -19.17
N SER A 197 21.05 15.79 -19.96
CA SER A 197 21.88 15.62 -21.18
C SER A 197 23.33 15.23 -20.88
N ASP A 198 23.81 15.56 -19.69
CA ASP A 198 25.18 15.46 -19.21
C ASP A 198 25.34 14.37 -18.13
N LEU A 199 24.57 13.28 -18.24
CA LEU A 199 24.65 12.16 -17.31
C LEU A 199 26.08 11.62 -17.17
N THR A 200 26.49 11.41 -15.92
CA THR A 200 27.79 10.83 -15.58
C THR A 200 27.74 9.29 -15.58
N PRO A 201 28.88 8.60 -15.77
CA PRO A 201 28.90 7.12 -15.89
C PRO A 201 28.40 6.36 -14.66
N ASN A 202 28.41 6.96 -13.47
CA ASN A 202 27.91 6.38 -12.23
C ASN A 202 26.37 6.49 -12.08
N VAL A 203 25.66 7.04 -13.08
CA VAL A 203 24.20 7.10 -13.13
C VAL A 203 23.70 6.35 -14.36
N LYS A 204 23.01 5.24 -14.14
CA LYS A 204 22.27 4.50 -15.16
C LYS A 204 20.82 4.97 -15.19
N TRP A 205 20.34 5.45 -16.32
CA TRP A 205 18.96 5.88 -16.49
C TRP A 205 18.16 4.92 -17.37
N GLU A 206 17.08 4.37 -16.83
CA GLU A 206 16.15 3.49 -17.55
C GLU A 206 14.86 4.25 -17.84
N GLN A 207 14.74 4.74 -19.07
CA GLN A 207 13.55 5.46 -19.56
C GLN A 207 12.51 4.56 -20.23
N LYS A 208 12.88 3.31 -20.53
CA LYS A 208 12.04 2.37 -21.26
C LYS A 208 10.98 1.76 -20.36
N TYR A 209 9.98 1.15 -20.98
CA TYR A 209 9.09 0.23 -20.26
C TYR A 209 9.95 -0.89 -19.67
N VAL A 210 9.92 -1.03 -18.36
CA VAL A 210 10.52 -2.13 -17.62
C VAL A 210 9.41 -3.15 -17.38
N SER A 211 9.62 -4.40 -17.77
CA SER A 211 8.67 -5.47 -17.48
C SER A 211 8.51 -5.66 -15.97
N LYS A 212 7.43 -6.32 -15.55
CA LYS A 212 7.20 -6.58 -14.12
C LYS A 212 8.33 -7.44 -13.54
N GLU A 213 8.81 -8.40 -14.32
CA GLU A 213 9.88 -9.33 -13.97
C GLU A 213 11.21 -8.59 -13.81
N GLU A 214 11.57 -7.72 -14.77
CA GLU A 214 12.77 -6.88 -14.68
C GLU A 214 12.70 -5.90 -13.51
N LEU A 215 11.52 -5.30 -13.26
CA LEU A 215 11.34 -4.40 -12.13
C LEU A 215 11.55 -5.15 -10.80
N LEU A 216 10.98 -6.35 -10.65
CA LEU A 216 11.18 -7.18 -9.47
C LEU A 216 12.65 -7.58 -9.29
N ASP A 217 13.36 -7.95 -10.36
CA ASP A 217 14.80 -8.24 -10.29
C ASP A 217 15.58 -7.03 -9.78
N VAL A 218 15.35 -5.84 -10.38
CA VAL A 218 16.05 -4.61 -10.00
C VAL A 218 15.73 -4.20 -8.56
N LEU A 219 14.48 -4.31 -8.13
CA LEU A 219 14.06 -4.04 -6.75
C LEU A 219 14.79 -4.96 -5.75
N ASN A 220 14.89 -6.26 -6.05
CA ASN A 220 15.47 -7.24 -5.12
C ASN A 220 16.98 -7.28 -5.11
N ARG A 221 17.64 -7.01 -6.25
CA ARG A 221 19.10 -7.00 -6.34
C ARG A 221 19.72 -5.72 -5.78
N SER A 222 18.98 -4.61 -5.79
CA SER A 222 19.47 -3.33 -5.25
C SER A 222 19.41 -3.39 -3.72
N ALA A 223 20.56 -3.28 -3.05
CA ALA A 223 20.59 -3.31 -1.59
C ALA A 223 20.05 -2.02 -0.96
N ILE A 224 20.18 -0.89 -1.67
CA ILE A 224 19.83 0.43 -1.15
C ILE A 224 18.87 1.13 -2.12
N HIS A 225 17.75 1.61 -1.60
CA HIS A 225 16.73 2.32 -2.34
C HIS A 225 16.67 3.77 -1.85
N LEU A 226 16.84 4.71 -2.76
CA LEU A 226 16.72 6.14 -2.51
C LEU A 226 15.28 6.55 -2.76
N CYS A 227 14.60 6.88 -1.69
CA CYS A 227 13.20 7.28 -1.64
C CYS A 227 13.02 8.70 -1.04
N PRO A 228 13.72 9.76 -1.51
CA PRO A 228 13.61 11.09 -0.93
C PRO A 228 12.37 11.84 -1.44
N SER A 229 11.19 11.27 -1.22
CA SER A 229 9.94 11.93 -1.59
C SER A 229 9.77 13.26 -0.87
N GLU A 230 9.18 14.23 -1.56
CA GLU A 230 8.81 15.53 -1.02
C GLU A 230 7.49 15.44 -0.25
N ALA A 231 6.56 14.61 -0.72
CA ALA A 231 5.28 14.32 -0.07
C ALA A 231 4.74 12.96 -0.56
N GLU A 232 3.98 12.29 0.30
CA GLU A 232 3.27 11.05 0.00
C GLU A 232 1.97 10.97 0.80
N GLY A 233 0.90 10.43 0.20
CA GLY A 233 -0.27 9.97 0.95
C GLY A 233 -0.09 8.59 1.60
N PHE A 234 0.81 7.76 1.06
CA PHE A 234 1.28 6.51 1.67
C PHE A 234 2.73 6.23 1.29
N GLY A 235 3.05 6.11 -0.01
CA GLY A 235 4.42 5.84 -0.47
C GLY A 235 4.68 4.37 -0.80
N HIS A 236 3.91 3.79 -1.72
CA HIS A 236 4.04 2.38 -2.12
C HIS A 236 5.47 1.92 -2.39
N TYR A 237 6.26 2.70 -3.10
CA TYR A 237 7.64 2.33 -3.45
C TYR A 237 8.59 2.25 -2.25
N ILE A 238 8.33 2.99 -1.16
CA ILE A 238 9.06 2.86 0.12
C ILE A 238 8.71 1.49 0.72
N SER A 239 7.41 1.19 0.81
CA SER A 239 6.93 -0.09 1.35
C SER A 239 7.34 -1.30 0.49
N GLU A 240 7.40 -1.16 -0.84
CA GLU A 240 7.87 -2.21 -1.75
C GLU A 240 9.38 -2.46 -1.57
N ALA A 241 10.19 -1.39 -1.42
CA ALA A 241 11.61 -1.53 -1.11
C ALA A 241 11.85 -2.21 0.24
N MET A 242 11.08 -1.85 1.27
CA MET A 242 11.07 -2.54 2.56
C MET A 242 10.69 -4.02 2.40
N SER A 243 9.67 -4.32 1.58
CA SER A 243 9.26 -5.69 1.31
C SER A 243 10.37 -6.51 0.68
N CYS A 244 11.23 -5.94 -0.16
CA CYS A 244 12.40 -6.62 -0.71
C CYS A 244 13.48 -6.89 0.35
N GLY A 245 13.38 -6.34 1.55
CA GLY A 245 14.43 -6.37 2.56
C GLY A 245 15.63 -5.50 2.18
N ALA A 246 15.38 -4.40 1.48
CA ALA A 246 16.41 -3.42 1.15
C ALA A 246 16.55 -2.36 2.26
N VAL A 247 17.72 -1.73 2.31
CA VAL A 247 17.90 -0.46 3.00
C VAL A 247 17.12 0.60 2.24
N VAL A 248 16.31 1.38 2.95
CA VAL A 248 15.56 2.49 2.36
C VAL A 248 16.06 3.79 2.97
N VAL A 249 16.49 4.71 2.11
CA VAL A 249 16.92 6.05 2.49
C VAL A 249 15.82 7.02 2.07
N THR A 250 15.23 7.74 3.01
CA THR A 250 14.06 8.60 2.72
C THR A 250 14.17 9.94 3.43
N THR A 251 13.30 10.88 3.08
CA THR A 251 13.24 12.20 3.69
C THR A 251 12.83 12.09 5.15
N ASP A 252 13.48 12.82 6.05
CA ASP A 252 13.11 12.94 7.46
C ASP A 252 11.90 13.85 7.65
N ALA A 253 10.77 13.44 7.08
CA ALA A 253 9.52 14.17 7.22
C ALA A 253 8.32 13.23 7.10
N PRO A 254 7.16 13.61 7.65
CA PRO A 254 5.96 12.81 7.52
C PRO A 254 5.43 12.77 6.07
N PRO A 255 4.86 11.64 5.63
CA PRO A 255 4.79 10.36 6.35
C PRO A 255 6.01 9.46 6.10
N MET A 256 6.99 9.88 5.29
CA MET A 256 8.15 9.06 4.92
C MET A 256 8.90 8.47 6.13
N ASN A 257 9.12 9.27 7.18
CA ASN A 257 9.78 8.85 8.42
C ASN A 257 8.89 8.01 9.37
N GLU A 258 7.62 7.73 9.02
CA GLU A 258 6.80 6.75 9.71
C GLU A 258 7.20 5.30 9.37
N PHE A 259 7.74 5.11 8.15
CA PHE A 259 8.20 3.83 7.61
C PHE A 259 9.59 3.48 8.15
N ILE A 260 10.52 4.41 7.99
CA ILE A 260 11.93 4.25 8.33
C ILE A 260 12.23 5.05 9.59
N ARG A 261 12.64 4.35 10.65
CA ARG A 261 12.89 4.94 11.98
C ARG A 261 14.36 5.03 12.36
N ASP A 262 15.24 4.40 11.59
CA ASP A 262 16.67 4.50 11.83
C ASP A 262 17.18 5.83 11.24
N PRO A 263 17.63 6.79 12.08
CA PRO A 263 18.01 8.13 11.63
C PRO A 263 19.23 8.13 10.69
N ARG A 264 20.01 7.03 10.66
CA ARG A 264 21.11 6.87 9.69
C ARG A 264 20.63 6.82 8.25
N PHE A 265 19.34 6.57 8.01
CA PHE A 265 18.74 6.49 6.67
C PHE A 265 17.65 7.55 6.44
N LEU A 266 17.61 8.59 7.28
CA LEU A 266 16.74 9.74 7.12
C LEU A 266 17.55 10.95 6.64
N ILE A 267 17.15 11.51 5.49
CA ILE A 267 17.77 12.69 4.88
C ILE A 267 17.06 13.93 5.43
N PRO A 268 17.77 14.88 6.06
CA PRO A 268 17.14 16.12 6.49
C PRO A 268 16.60 16.90 5.29
N TYR A 269 15.51 17.65 5.49
CA TYR A 269 15.00 18.59 4.49
C TYR A 269 15.56 20.00 4.74
N GLU A 270 15.90 20.70 3.66
CA GLU A 270 16.41 22.07 3.68
C GLU A 270 15.27 23.09 3.83
N SER A 271 14.13 22.80 3.23
CA SER A 271 12.96 23.68 3.25
C SER A 271 11.66 22.89 3.14
N ALA A 272 10.54 23.54 3.46
CA ALA A 272 9.22 22.97 3.31
C ALA A 272 8.23 24.02 2.78
N SER A 273 7.20 23.57 2.06
CA SER A 273 6.12 24.44 1.59
C SER A 273 4.76 23.74 1.74
N LYS A 274 3.70 24.52 1.93
CA LYS A 274 2.34 23.99 1.95
C LYS A 274 1.90 23.66 0.52
N HIS A 275 1.28 22.50 0.32
CA HIS A 275 0.70 22.08 -0.95
C HIS A 275 -0.61 21.33 -0.72
N ASP A 276 -1.72 21.87 -1.24
CA ASP A 276 -3.07 21.42 -0.91
C ASP A 276 -3.27 21.33 0.62
N LEU A 277 -3.54 20.13 1.14
CA LEU A 277 -3.71 19.88 2.57
C LEU A 277 -2.43 19.36 3.24
N ALA A 278 -1.39 19.04 2.47
CA ALA A 278 -0.13 18.51 2.94
C ALA A 278 0.98 19.57 3.03
N MET A 279 2.11 19.16 3.58
CA MET A 279 3.40 19.82 3.41
C MET A 279 4.24 19.03 2.40
N LYS A 280 5.01 19.76 1.61
CA LYS A 280 6.13 19.24 0.81
C LYS A 280 7.44 19.58 1.50
N TYR A 281 8.35 18.62 1.56
CA TYR A 281 9.65 18.74 2.20
C TYR A 281 10.76 18.53 1.16
N TYR A 282 11.64 19.52 1.01
CA TYR A 282 12.64 19.52 -0.05
C TYR A 282 14.00 19.16 0.52
N VAL A 283 14.57 18.06 0.04
CA VAL A 283 15.97 17.71 0.33
C VAL A 283 16.90 18.41 -0.66
N SER A 284 18.07 18.83 -0.22
CA SER A 284 19.11 19.36 -1.12
C SER A 284 19.97 18.23 -1.68
N ALA A 285 20.68 18.49 -2.78
CA ALA A 285 21.68 17.56 -3.30
C ALA A 285 22.84 17.34 -2.31
N ALA A 286 23.18 18.36 -1.51
CA ALA A 286 24.23 18.28 -0.51
C ALA A 286 23.82 17.35 0.65
N ASP A 287 22.56 17.41 1.10
CA ASP A 287 22.05 16.52 2.16
C ASP A 287 21.99 15.07 1.69
N VAL A 288 21.58 14.84 0.43
CA VAL A 288 21.63 13.50 -0.17
C VAL A 288 23.06 13.00 -0.24
N GLU A 289 24.01 13.83 -0.70
CA GLU A 289 25.43 13.48 -0.76
C GLU A 289 25.98 13.09 0.61
N ALA A 290 25.77 13.93 1.62
CA ALA A 290 26.24 13.70 2.98
C ALA A 290 25.71 12.36 3.52
N LYS A 291 24.41 12.11 3.34
CA LYS A 291 23.77 10.85 3.77
C LYS A 291 24.36 9.64 3.05
N VAL A 292 24.59 9.73 1.75
CA VAL A 292 25.20 8.63 0.98
C VAL A 292 26.63 8.37 1.44
N ARG A 293 27.42 9.41 1.73
CA ARG A 293 28.79 9.25 2.27
C ARG A 293 28.77 8.50 3.60
N GLU A 294 27.86 8.83 4.51
CA GLU A 294 27.68 8.09 5.77
C GLU A 294 27.35 6.61 5.51
N ILE A 295 26.39 6.34 4.62
CA ILE A 295 25.95 4.97 4.30
C ILE A 295 27.08 4.14 3.68
N THR A 296 27.93 4.75 2.84
CA THR A 296 29.09 4.05 2.24
C THR A 296 30.15 3.61 3.24
N GLN A 297 30.14 4.15 4.48
CA GLN A 297 31.02 3.69 5.54
C GLN A 297 30.49 2.45 6.28
N LEU A 298 29.22 2.07 6.07
CA LEU A 298 28.62 0.91 6.71
C LEU A 298 29.11 -0.38 6.06
N SER A 299 29.31 -1.40 6.88
CA SER A 299 29.67 -2.72 6.40
C SER A 299 28.50 -3.41 5.67
N PRO A 300 28.77 -4.36 4.76
CA PRO A 300 27.71 -5.17 4.14
C PRO A 300 26.82 -5.89 5.16
N GLY A 301 27.37 -6.28 6.32
CA GLY A 301 26.62 -6.90 7.41
C GLY A 301 25.62 -5.95 8.06
N GLU A 302 26.01 -4.70 8.29
CA GLU A 302 25.11 -3.67 8.82
C GLU A 302 23.99 -3.34 7.84
N LEU A 303 24.30 -3.15 6.56
CA LEU A 303 23.29 -2.90 5.51
C LEU A 303 22.31 -4.07 5.41
N LYS A 304 22.79 -5.31 5.50
CA LYS A 304 21.94 -6.51 5.52
C LYS A 304 21.01 -6.52 6.73
N ALA A 305 21.52 -6.26 7.94
CA ALA A 305 20.72 -6.22 9.15
C ALA A 305 19.62 -5.14 9.10
N VAL A 306 19.94 -3.97 8.55
CA VAL A 306 18.95 -2.89 8.33
C VAL A 306 17.89 -3.31 7.31
N GLY A 307 18.30 -3.92 6.20
CA GLY A 307 17.36 -4.45 5.22
C GLY A 307 16.42 -5.51 5.80
N GLU A 308 16.94 -6.43 6.63
CA GLU A 308 16.14 -7.42 7.35
C GLU A 308 15.15 -6.76 8.34
N ALA A 309 15.58 -5.72 9.06
CA ALA A 309 14.68 -4.95 9.93
C ALA A 309 13.56 -4.25 9.14
N ASN A 310 13.88 -3.65 7.99
CA ASN A 310 12.89 -3.06 7.10
C ASN A 310 11.89 -4.10 6.57
N ARG A 311 12.36 -5.33 6.27
CA ARG A 311 11.49 -6.44 5.90
C ARG A 311 10.52 -6.82 7.02
N GLN A 312 11.01 -6.96 8.25
CA GLN A 312 10.15 -7.29 9.39
C GLN A 312 9.11 -6.20 9.63
N ARG A 313 9.53 -4.93 9.57
CA ARG A 313 8.64 -3.77 9.66
C ARG A 313 7.53 -3.82 8.60
N TYR A 314 7.85 -4.15 7.35
CA TYR A 314 6.85 -4.33 6.30
C TYR A 314 5.84 -5.44 6.63
N LEU A 315 6.30 -6.59 7.13
CA LEU A 315 5.43 -7.70 7.51
C LEU A 315 4.49 -7.33 8.66
N GLU A 316 4.99 -6.61 9.66
CA GLU A 316 4.19 -6.05 10.76
C GLU A 316 3.14 -5.06 10.24
N MET A 317 3.52 -4.15 9.35
CA MET A 317 2.59 -3.20 8.75
C MET A 317 1.47 -3.88 7.96
N LYS A 318 1.81 -4.93 7.19
CA LYS A 318 0.84 -5.75 6.47
C LYS A 318 -0.15 -6.41 7.43
N LYS A 319 0.36 -7.07 8.48
CA LYS A 319 -0.48 -7.72 9.49
C LYS A 319 -1.40 -6.70 10.19
N ASN A 320 -0.86 -5.56 10.61
CA ASN A 320 -1.65 -4.51 11.25
C ASN A 320 -2.75 -3.97 10.32
N PHE A 321 -2.45 -3.80 9.03
CA PHE A 321 -3.45 -3.39 8.04
C PHE A 321 -4.59 -4.41 7.93
N GLU A 322 -4.28 -5.71 7.88
CA GLU A 322 -5.27 -6.79 7.82
C GLU A 322 -6.15 -6.81 9.08
N GLU A 323 -5.55 -6.72 10.27
CA GLU A 323 -6.26 -6.64 11.56
C GLU A 323 -7.12 -5.37 11.66
N ASN A 324 -6.64 -4.24 11.17
CA ASN A 324 -7.40 -2.99 11.14
C ASN A 324 -8.59 -3.06 10.17
N ILE A 325 -8.47 -3.78 9.05
CA ILE A 325 -9.58 -4.02 8.13
C ILE A 325 -10.64 -4.92 8.80
N GLU A 326 -10.22 -5.99 9.48
CA GLU A 326 -11.12 -6.86 10.24
C GLU A 326 -11.91 -6.06 11.28
N GLN A 327 -11.21 -5.26 12.11
CA GLN A 327 -11.86 -4.42 13.12
C GLN A 327 -12.79 -3.35 12.53
N LEU A 328 -12.42 -2.77 11.38
CA LEU A 328 -13.24 -1.79 10.68
C LEU A 328 -14.56 -2.40 10.17
N ILE A 329 -14.52 -3.66 9.73
CA ILE A 329 -15.65 -4.36 9.11
C ILE A 329 -16.47 -5.16 10.13
N ALA A 330 -15.90 -5.58 11.26
CA ALA A 330 -16.56 -6.38 12.28
C ALA A 330 -17.95 -5.85 12.73
N PRO A 331 -18.18 -4.53 12.91
CA PRO A 331 -19.51 -4.00 13.25
C PRO A 331 -20.57 -4.20 12.16
N TYR A 332 -20.15 -4.54 10.94
CA TYR A 332 -21.00 -4.75 9.76
C TYR A 332 -21.07 -6.22 9.34
N ALA A 333 -20.26 -7.09 9.94
CA ALA A 333 -20.38 -8.53 9.78
C ALA A 333 -21.68 -8.97 10.46
N ARG A 334 -22.64 -9.45 9.66
CA ARG A 334 -23.88 -10.04 10.18
C ARG A 334 -23.56 -11.48 10.58
N GLY A 335 -23.75 -11.80 11.86
CA GLY A 335 -23.43 -13.08 12.48
C GLY A 335 -24.37 -14.21 12.11
#